data_AF-A0A9E3S2W8-F1
#
_entry.id   AF-A0A9E3S2W8-F1
#
_cell.length_a   1.000
_cell.length_b   1.000
_cell.length_c   1.000
_cell.angle_alpha   90.00
_cell.angle_beta   90.00
_cell.angle_gamma   90.00
#
_symmetry.space_group_name_H-M   'P 1'
#
loop_
_entity.id
_entity.type
_entity.pdbx_description
1 polymer ?
#
loop_
_entity_poly.entity_id
_entity_poly.type
_entity_poly.pdbx_seq_one_letter_code
_entity_poly.pdbx_strand_id
1 'polypeptide(L)'
;MYSVKPGRGPSAMSAVGGVIFIGFGVLWTILAGAMAFGASSVLNKGFGGQIGIFGLIPMIFPLFGVLFIVAGIASVVYSLRNATSPNRYSAVEITTGSEEPDPLNETFGAIQTIEENAEVKSVEERLAKLDELRGKGLVSETEYAEQRERILNDL
;
A
#
# COMPACT_ATOMS: atom_id res chain seq x y z
N MET A 1 4.06 -14.04 13.06
CA MET A 1 5.08 -13.04 12.66
C MET A 1 4.45 -11.65 12.80
N TYR A 2 5.16 -10.66 13.32
CA TYR A 2 4.63 -9.29 13.48
C TYR A 2 4.66 -8.53 12.14
N SER A 3 3.56 -7.87 11.77
CA SER A 3 3.50 -6.94 10.63
C SER A 3 3.83 -5.51 11.05
N VAL A 4 4.52 -4.79 10.16
CA VAL A 4 4.89 -3.38 10.35
C VAL A 4 3.98 -2.53 9.46
N LYS A 5 3.17 -1.65 10.06
CA LYS A 5 2.34 -0.72 9.27
C LYS A 5 3.21 0.38 8.64
N PRO A 6 3.00 0.74 7.35
CA PRO A 6 3.68 1.88 6.74
C PRO A 6 3.42 3.18 7.52
N GLY A 7 4.45 4.03 7.57
CA GLY A 7 4.43 5.29 8.30
C GLY A 7 3.35 6.26 7.82
N ARG A 8 2.96 7.20 8.68
CA ARG A 8 1.95 8.26 8.43
C ARG A 8 2.36 9.27 7.33
N GLY A 9 3.40 8.96 6.56
CA GLY A 9 4.06 9.81 5.58
C GLY A 9 3.15 10.30 4.45
N PRO A 10 2.34 9.44 3.79
CA PRO A 10 1.47 9.87 2.70
C PRO A 10 0.43 10.91 3.12
N SER A 11 -0.18 10.74 4.30
CA SER A 11 -1.18 11.67 4.85
C SER A 11 -0.56 12.97 5.38
N ALA A 12 0.68 12.93 5.87
CA ALA A 12 1.41 14.13 6.26
C ALA A 12 1.86 14.95 5.03
N MET A 13 2.25 14.26 3.96
CA MET A 13 2.68 14.89 2.71
C MET A 13 1.51 15.60 2.01
N SER A 14 0.30 15.05 2.05
CA SER A 14 -0.90 15.72 1.53
C SER A 14 -1.29 16.95 2.36
N ALA A 15 -1.04 16.96 3.67
CA ALA A 15 -1.22 18.15 4.51
C ALA A 15 -0.24 19.28 4.13
N VAL A 16 1.05 18.95 3.91
CA VAL A 16 2.05 19.93 3.43
C VAL A 16 1.66 20.48 2.06
N GLY A 17 1.21 19.61 1.14
CA GLY A 17 0.70 20.02 -0.17
C GLY A 17 -0.47 21.01 -0.05
N GLY A 18 -1.42 20.75 0.87
CA GLY A 18 -2.53 21.66 1.15
C GLY A 18 -2.09 23.04 1.65
N VAL A 19 -1.08 23.12 2.51
CA VAL A 19 -0.51 24.40 2.99
C VAL A 19 0.13 25.20 1.85
N ILE A 20 0.88 24.54 0.98
CA ILE A 20 1.46 25.17 -0.22
C ILE A 20 0.34 25.70 -1.13
N PHE A 21 -0.74 24.94 -1.28
CA PHE A 21 -1.90 25.32 -2.10
C PHE A 21 -2.62 26.56 -1.55
N ILE A 22 -2.75 26.68 -0.23
CA ILE A 22 -3.27 27.88 0.44
C ILE A 22 -2.36 29.08 0.14
N GLY A 23 -1.04 28.92 0.32
CA GLY A 23 -0.07 29.99 0.03
C GLY A 23 -0.13 30.45 -1.43
N PHE A 24 -0.25 29.51 -2.37
CA PHE A 24 -0.46 29.81 -3.78
C PHE A 24 -1.79 30.52 -4.03
N GLY A 25 -2.89 30.09 -3.41
CA GLY A 25 -4.20 30.74 -3.56
C GLY A 25 -4.21 32.18 -3.03
N VAL A 26 -3.52 32.45 -1.91
CA VAL A 26 -3.34 33.82 -1.38
C VAL A 26 -2.53 34.67 -2.36
N LEU A 27 -1.38 34.16 -2.81
CA LEU A 27 -0.54 34.84 -3.80
C LEU A 27 -1.33 35.14 -5.09
N TRP A 28 -2.07 34.16 -5.60
CA TRP A 28 -2.92 34.28 -6.77
C TRP A 28 -3.99 35.36 -6.58
N THR A 29 -4.70 35.35 -5.45
CA THR A 29 -5.76 36.34 -5.16
C THR A 29 -5.20 37.76 -5.15
N ILE A 30 -4.03 37.97 -4.55
CA ILE A 30 -3.37 39.28 -4.49
C ILE A 30 -2.92 39.72 -5.89
N LEU A 31 -2.25 38.86 -6.65
CA LEU A 31 -1.78 39.18 -8.00
C LEU A 31 -2.95 39.45 -8.96
N ALA A 32 -3.96 38.58 -8.95
CA ALA A 32 -5.15 38.74 -9.77
C ALA A 32 -5.98 39.96 -9.36
N GLY A 33 -6.10 40.24 -8.06
CA GLY A 33 -6.78 41.42 -7.54
C GLY A 33 -6.05 42.71 -7.90
N ALA A 34 -4.71 42.72 -7.82
CA ALA A 34 -3.89 43.85 -8.26
C ALA A 34 -4.01 44.08 -9.77
N MET A 35 -4.10 43.01 -10.57
CA MET A 35 -4.40 43.11 -12.00
C MET A 35 -5.82 43.60 -12.26
N ALA A 36 -6.83 43.17 -11.49
CA ALA A 36 -8.21 43.64 -11.65
C ALA A 36 -8.33 45.14 -11.35
N PHE A 37 -7.73 45.61 -10.25
CA PHE A 37 -7.72 47.01 -9.85
C PHE A 37 -6.84 47.89 -10.78
N GLY A 38 -5.66 47.39 -11.14
CA GLY A 38 -4.73 48.05 -12.06
C GLY A 38 -5.24 48.11 -13.50
N ALA A 39 -5.82 47.02 -14.02
CA ALA A 39 -6.45 47.00 -15.33
C ALA A 39 -7.67 47.91 -15.38
N SER A 40 -8.46 48.01 -14.31
CA SER A 40 -9.58 48.96 -14.24
C SER A 40 -9.15 50.43 -14.39
N SER A 41 -7.87 50.74 -14.18
CA SER A 41 -7.29 52.08 -14.36
C SER A 41 -6.82 52.34 -15.81
N VAL A 42 -6.46 51.27 -16.54
CA VAL A 42 -6.00 51.31 -17.95
C VAL A 42 -7.15 51.11 -18.93
N LEU A 43 -8.14 50.28 -18.57
CA LEU A 43 -9.32 49.96 -19.38
C LEU A 43 -10.23 51.17 -19.64
N ASN A 44 -10.14 52.23 -18.82
CA ASN A 44 -10.89 53.46 -19.05
C ASN A 44 -10.25 54.38 -20.11
N LYS A 45 -9.06 54.06 -20.64
CA LYS A 45 -8.40 54.88 -21.69
C LYS A 45 -7.79 54.13 -22.87
N GLY A 46 -7.72 52.81 -22.88
CA GLY A 46 -7.28 52.11 -24.08
C GLY A 46 -7.34 50.60 -23.97
N PHE A 47 -7.98 49.98 -24.97
CA PHE A 47 -8.06 48.55 -25.22
C PHE A 47 -9.04 47.75 -24.32
N GLY A 48 -10.35 47.94 -24.51
CA GLY A 48 -11.33 46.99 -23.96
C GLY A 48 -12.68 47.52 -23.46
N GLY A 49 -13.17 48.65 -23.98
CA GLY A 49 -14.54 49.12 -23.74
C GLY A 49 -15.65 48.26 -24.37
N GLN A 50 -15.44 46.95 -24.51
CA GLN A 50 -16.37 46.05 -25.17
C GLN A 50 -16.94 45.05 -24.16
N ILE A 51 -18.26 45.15 -23.95
CA ILE A 51 -19.10 44.28 -23.11
C ILE A 51 -19.15 42.88 -23.74
N GLY A 52 -18.03 42.17 -23.68
CA GLY A 52 -17.87 40.79 -24.11
C GLY A 52 -17.26 39.95 -23.00
N ILE A 53 -17.14 38.64 -23.23
CA ILE A 53 -16.61 37.65 -22.28
C ILE A 53 -15.26 38.05 -21.61
N PHE A 54 -14.45 38.89 -22.26
CA PHE A 54 -13.17 39.37 -21.74
C PHE A 54 -13.29 40.44 -20.63
N GLY A 55 -14.43 41.15 -20.53
CA GLY A 55 -14.67 42.13 -19.47
C GLY A 55 -15.03 41.50 -18.12
N LEU A 56 -15.50 40.24 -18.12
CA LEU A 56 -15.81 39.50 -16.89
C LEU A 56 -14.56 38.86 -16.26
N ILE A 57 -13.48 38.71 -17.04
CA ILE A 57 -12.22 38.11 -16.59
C ILE A 57 -11.70 38.76 -15.31
N PRO A 58 -11.48 40.09 -15.21
CA PRO A 58 -10.94 40.70 -13.98
C PRO A 58 -11.81 40.51 -12.74
N MET A 59 -13.12 40.24 -12.89
CA MET A 59 -14.02 39.94 -11.77
C MET A 59 -13.95 38.47 -11.33
N ILE A 60 -13.82 37.54 -12.28
CA ILE A 60 -13.84 36.09 -12.01
C ILE A 60 -12.45 35.56 -11.66
N PHE A 61 -11.39 36.15 -12.23
CA PHE A 61 -10.02 35.63 -12.12
C PHE A 61 -9.46 35.59 -10.69
N PRO A 62 -9.74 36.57 -9.80
CA PRO A 62 -9.33 36.49 -8.39
C PRO A 62 -10.06 35.39 -7.61
N LEU A 63 -11.26 34.97 -8.04
CA LEU A 63 -12.05 33.94 -7.34
C LEU A 63 -11.39 32.56 -7.39
N PHE A 64 -10.57 32.27 -8.41
CA PHE A 64 -9.80 31.03 -8.46
C PHE A 64 -8.81 30.93 -7.29
N GLY A 65 -8.25 32.05 -6.83
CA GLY A 65 -7.37 32.06 -5.66
C GLY A 65 -8.11 31.69 -4.37
N VAL A 66 -9.33 32.20 -4.21
CA VAL A 66 -10.23 31.82 -3.10
C VAL A 66 -10.58 30.33 -3.18
N LEU A 67 -10.86 29.82 -4.38
CA LEU A 67 -11.12 28.39 -4.59
C LEU A 67 -9.92 27.52 -4.17
N PHE A 68 -8.69 27.91 -4.53
CA PHE A 68 -7.47 27.20 -4.12
C PHE A 68 -7.27 27.22 -2.60
N ILE A 69 -7.61 28.33 -1.93
CA ILE A 69 -7.57 28.40 -0.46
C ILE A 69 -8.58 27.41 0.15
N VAL A 70 -9.83 27.39 -0.31
CA VAL A 70 -10.86 26.47 0.19
C VAL A 70 -10.46 25.01 -0.05
N ALA A 71 -9.99 24.68 -1.25
CA ALA A 71 -9.52 23.34 -1.60
C ALA A 71 -8.29 22.92 -0.77
N GLY A 72 -7.36 23.85 -0.54
CA GLY A 72 -6.20 23.63 0.31
C GLY A 72 -6.59 23.37 1.76
N ILE A 73 -7.51 24.15 2.33
CA ILE A 73 -8.05 23.93 3.68
C ILE A 73 -8.73 22.57 3.77
N ALA A 74 -9.60 22.22 2.82
CA ALA A 74 -10.27 20.91 2.80
C ALA A 74 -9.25 19.76 2.75
N SER A 75 -8.21 19.89 1.93
CA SER A 75 -7.13 18.90 1.83
C SER A 75 -6.35 18.77 3.14
N VAL A 76 -5.99 19.89 3.79
CA VAL A 76 -5.33 19.90 5.10
C VAL A 76 -6.20 19.23 6.16
N VAL A 77 -7.48 19.62 6.26
CA VAL A 77 -8.42 19.07 7.24
C VAL A 77 -8.62 17.57 7.03
N TYR A 78 -8.84 17.13 5.80
CA TYR A 78 -8.98 15.71 5.47
C TYR A 78 -7.71 14.93 5.83
N SER A 79 -6.55 15.47 5.47
CA SER A 79 -5.24 14.85 5.74
C SER A 79 -4.93 14.74 7.23
N LEU A 80 -5.24 15.78 8.00
CA LEU A 80 -5.07 15.79 9.46
C LEU A 80 -6.09 14.86 10.13
N ARG A 81 -7.36 14.85 9.72
CA ARG A 81 -8.37 13.90 10.21
C ARG A 81 -7.94 12.46 9.94
N ASN A 82 -7.40 12.19 8.76
CA ASN A 82 -6.88 10.88 8.39
C ASN A 82 -5.63 10.50 9.21
N ALA A 83 -4.71 11.44 9.43
CA ALA A 83 -3.47 11.22 10.18
C ALA A 83 -3.69 11.04 11.70
N THR A 84 -4.67 11.75 12.27
CA THR A 84 -4.96 11.82 13.72
C THR A 84 -6.09 10.87 14.16
N SER A 85 -6.68 10.10 13.25
CA SER A 85 -7.70 9.12 13.61
C SER A 85 -7.16 8.08 14.63
N PRO A 86 -7.89 7.81 15.73
CA PRO A 86 -7.41 6.96 16.82
C PRO A 86 -7.31 5.48 16.43
N ASN A 87 -8.19 5.00 15.54
CA ASN A 87 -8.15 3.64 15.01
C ASN A 87 -7.64 3.66 13.57
N ARG A 88 -6.38 3.29 13.35
CA ARG A 88 -5.89 2.98 12.00
C ARG A 88 -6.27 1.55 11.67
N TYR A 89 -7.05 1.35 10.60
CA TYR A 89 -7.06 0.07 9.91
C TYR A 89 -5.60 -0.33 9.67
N SER A 90 -5.22 -1.49 10.21
CA SER A 90 -3.95 -2.05 9.79
C SER A 90 -4.05 -2.34 8.31
N ALA A 91 -3.00 -2.06 7.56
CA ALA A 91 -2.89 -2.70 6.26
C ALA A 91 -2.86 -4.23 6.42
N VAL A 92 -2.47 -4.72 7.60
CA VAL A 92 -2.36 -6.14 7.94
C VAL A 92 -2.68 -6.38 9.42
N GLU A 93 -3.83 -6.99 9.72
CA GLU A 93 -4.16 -7.44 11.07
C GLU A 93 -3.17 -8.53 11.51
N ILE A 94 -2.63 -8.45 12.73
CA ILE A 94 -1.73 -9.47 13.26
C ILE A 94 -2.48 -10.13 14.39
N THR A 95 -3.29 -11.12 14.06
CA THR A 95 -3.84 -12.04 15.05
C THR A 95 -2.82 -13.15 15.29
N THR A 96 -2.83 -13.69 16.51
CA THR A 96 -2.20 -14.98 16.75
C THR A 96 -3.07 -16.06 16.11
N GLY A 97 -2.50 -17.16 15.63
CA GLY A 97 -3.25 -18.25 14.97
C GLY A 97 -4.35 -18.91 15.83
N SER A 98 -4.53 -18.47 17.09
CA SER A 98 -5.62 -18.87 17.98
C SER A 98 -6.84 -17.95 17.96
N GLU A 99 -6.73 -16.71 17.44
CA GLU A 99 -7.85 -15.74 17.44
C GLU A 99 -8.59 -15.70 16.11
N GLU A 100 -7.88 -15.75 14.98
CA GLU A 100 -8.48 -15.92 13.64
C GLU A 100 -7.56 -16.79 12.78
N PRO A 101 -7.96 -18.03 12.42
CA PRO A 101 -7.19 -18.86 11.52
C PRO A 101 -7.16 -18.21 10.13
N ASP A 102 -5.96 -18.01 9.57
CA ASP A 102 -5.79 -17.48 8.22
C ASP A 102 -6.50 -18.43 7.22
N PRO A 103 -7.45 -17.95 6.40
CA PRO A 103 -8.15 -18.79 5.42
C PRO A 103 -7.19 -19.44 4.41
N LEU A 104 -6.03 -18.83 4.17
CA LEU A 104 -4.97 -19.43 3.36
C LEU A 104 -4.23 -20.53 4.11
N ASN A 105 -4.10 -20.46 5.44
CA ASN A 105 -3.52 -21.54 6.23
C ASN A 105 -4.43 -22.78 6.26
N GLU A 106 -5.75 -22.63 6.18
CA GLU A 106 -6.67 -23.77 6.00
C GLU A 106 -6.49 -24.46 4.64
N THR A 107 -6.20 -23.68 3.59
CA THR A 107 -6.05 -24.21 2.22
C THR A 107 -4.64 -24.77 1.98
N PHE A 108 -3.60 -23.99 2.29
CA PHE A 108 -2.21 -24.32 2.00
C PHE A 108 -1.50 -25.05 3.13
N GLY A 109 -1.91 -24.84 4.39
CA GLY A 109 -1.37 -25.59 5.52
C GLY A 109 -1.75 -27.07 5.44
N ALA A 110 -2.98 -27.37 5.03
CA ALA A 110 -3.41 -28.74 4.76
C ALA A 110 -2.58 -29.39 3.63
N ILE A 111 -2.24 -28.62 2.58
CA ILE A 111 -1.39 -29.11 1.48
C ILE A 111 0.03 -29.38 1.96
N GLN A 112 0.65 -28.47 2.73
CA GLN A 112 1.98 -28.69 3.29
C GLN A 112 2.01 -29.92 4.20
N THR A 113 1.01 -30.07 5.07
CA THR A 113 0.88 -31.26 5.93
C THR A 113 0.67 -32.54 5.11
N ILE A 114 -0.08 -32.48 4.00
CA ILE A 114 -0.27 -33.65 3.11
C ILE A 114 1.03 -33.99 2.38
N GLU A 115 1.76 -33.00 1.86
CA GLU A 115 3.03 -33.20 1.17
C GLU A 115 4.10 -33.77 2.10
N GLU A 116 4.25 -33.21 3.30
CA GLU A 116 5.16 -33.72 4.33
C GLU A 116 4.81 -35.15 4.75
N ASN A 117 3.53 -35.44 5.00
CA ASN A 117 3.10 -36.81 5.34
C ASN A 117 3.23 -37.80 4.18
N ALA A 118 3.07 -37.35 2.94
CA ALA A 118 3.24 -38.19 1.75
C ALA A 118 4.72 -38.50 1.51
N GLU A 119 5.60 -37.52 1.70
CA GLU A 119 7.05 -37.69 1.62
C GLU A 119 7.54 -38.67 2.70
N VAL A 120 7.15 -38.48 3.96
CA VAL A 120 7.50 -39.36 5.08
C VAL A 120 7.03 -40.80 4.84
N LYS A 121 5.77 -41.00 4.41
CA LYS A 121 5.27 -42.34 4.06
C LYS A 121 6.05 -42.99 2.93
N SER A 122 6.43 -42.21 1.91
CA SER A 122 7.22 -42.73 0.79
C SER A 122 8.62 -43.18 1.23
N VAL A 123 9.21 -42.49 2.21
CA VAL A 123 10.50 -42.85 2.82
C VAL A 123 10.36 -44.15 3.63
N GLU A 124 9.31 -44.26 4.45
CA GLU A 124 9.01 -45.47 5.22
C GLU A 124 8.80 -46.70 4.32
N GLU A 125 8.07 -46.55 3.20
CA GLU A 125 7.87 -47.63 2.23
C GLU A 125 9.19 -48.07 1.56
N ARG A 126 10.06 -47.12 1.22
CA ARG A 126 11.40 -47.40 0.68
C ARG A 126 12.25 -48.16 1.70
N LEU A 127 12.21 -47.77 2.97
CA LEU A 127 12.90 -48.47 4.06
C LEU A 127 12.36 -49.89 4.25
N ALA A 128 11.04 -50.06 4.28
CA ALA A 128 10.41 -51.37 4.43
C ALA A 128 10.76 -52.34 3.28
N LYS A 129 10.80 -51.82 2.05
CA LYS A 129 11.22 -52.61 0.88
C LYS A 129 12.71 -53.01 0.96
N LEU A 130 13.55 -52.11 1.47
CA LEU A 130 14.96 -52.40 1.67
C LEU A 130 15.18 -53.50 2.73
N ASP A 131 14.40 -53.47 3.83
CA ASP A 131 14.38 -54.51 4.86
C ASP A 131 13.92 -55.87 4.31
N GLU A 132 12.90 -55.88 3.44
CA GLU A 132 12.42 -57.10 2.78
C GLU A 132 13.51 -57.71 1.89
N LEU A 133 14.21 -56.88 1.10
CA LEU A 133 15.28 -57.33 0.21
C LEU A 133 16.47 -57.89 0.99
N ARG A 134 16.81 -57.27 2.13
CA ARG A 134 17.81 -57.79 3.06
C ARG A 134 17.39 -59.15 3.63
N GLY A 135 16.13 -59.28 4.08
CA GLY A 135 15.59 -60.53 4.61
C GLY A 135 15.58 -61.69 3.60
N LYS A 136 15.48 -61.38 2.31
CA LYS A 136 15.60 -62.35 1.20
C LYS A 136 17.05 -62.65 0.80
N GLY A 137 18.04 -61.99 1.40
CA GLY A 137 19.46 -62.12 1.05
C GLY A 137 19.83 -61.53 -0.32
N LEU A 138 19.01 -60.62 -0.84
CA LEU A 138 19.19 -60.01 -2.17
C LEU A 138 20.06 -58.74 -2.14
N VAL A 139 20.38 -58.23 -0.96
CA VAL A 139 21.20 -57.02 -0.74
C VAL A 139 22.24 -57.34 0.33
N SER A 140 23.49 -56.94 0.12
CA SER A 140 24.57 -57.13 1.09
C SER A 140 24.43 -56.16 2.28
N GLU A 141 24.99 -56.50 3.44
CA GLU A 141 24.94 -55.65 4.64
C GLU A 141 25.55 -54.26 4.42
N THR A 142 26.59 -54.16 3.60
CA THR A 142 27.22 -52.90 3.23
C THR A 142 26.32 -52.05 2.33
N GLU A 143 25.70 -52.66 1.31
CA GLU A 143 24.78 -51.95 0.41
C GLU A 143 23.50 -51.52 1.13
N TYR A 144 23.02 -52.35 2.06
CA TYR A 144 21.87 -52.02 2.91
C TYR A 144 22.15 -50.77 3.76
N ALA A 145 23.31 -50.71 4.42
CA ALA A 145 23.69 -49.58 5.26
C ALA A 145 23.77 -48.27 4.46
N GLU A 146 24.41 -48.32 3.28
CA GLU A 146 24.53 -47.15 2.39
C GLU A 146 23.17 -46.67 1.84
N GLN A 147 22.31 -47.61 1.39
CA GLN A 147 20.99 -47.28 0.84
C GLN A 147 20.08 -46.70 1.91
N ARG A 148 20.10 -47.27 3.12
CA ARG A 148 19.32 -46.77 4.26
C ARG A 148 19.74 -45.36 4.65
N GLU A 149 21.04 -45.07 4.70
CA GLU A 149 21.55 -43.74 5.00
C GLU A 149 21.13 -42.71 3.94
N ARG A 150 21.18 -43.07 2.64
CA ARG A 150 20.69 -42.20 1.57
C ARG A 150 19.20 -41.86 1.72
N ILE A 151 18.38 -42.88 1.99
CA ILE A 151 16.93 -42.70 2.16
C ILE A 151 16.62 -41.81 3.39
N LEU A 152 17.43 -41.90 4.46
CA LEU A 152 17.27 -41.06 5.65
C LEU A 152 17.76 -39.62 5.45
N ASN A 153 18.71 -39.39 4.54
CA ASN A 153 19.19 -38.05 4.18
C ASN A 153 18.22 -37.30 3.24
N ASP A 154 17.22 -37.98 2.69
CA ASP A 154 16.14 -37.37 1.89
C ASP A 154 15.03 -36.74 2.78
N LEU A 155 15.10 -36.88 4.12
CA LEU A 155 14.20 -36.24 5.12
C LEU A 155 14.76 -34.91 5.62
#